data_AF-A0A498JIT6-F1
#
_entry.id   AF-A0A498JIT6-F1
#
_cell.length_a   1.000
_cell.length_b   1.000
_cell.length_c   1.000
_cell.angle_alpha   90.00
_cell.angle_beta   90.00
_cell.angle_gamma   90.00
#
_symmetry.space_group_name_H-M   'P 1'
#
loop_
_entity.id
_entity.type
_entity.pdbx_description
1 polymer ?
#
loop_
_entity_poly.entity_id
_entity_poly.type
_entity_poly.pdbx_seq_one_letter_code
_entity_poly.pdbx_strand_id
1 'polypeptide(L)'
;MLFLGRLGELSLAGGPLAIGFANITALAIVLHIPVNYLLVHVLNLGINDVALSGVWTNVNLVGSLIAYIAISGVYKKTWGGFSKECFKGWKNLMNLAIPSCISVCLEWWWYEIMILLCGLLLNPQATVASMGILIQTTALIYISPSSLSFGVSTRVGNELGANRPGRARLATIVGLSYSFILGFSALLFAVTVRNIWASMFTQESEIIALTSMVLPIIGLCELGNCPQTTGCGVLRGTARPKLGANINLGCFYLVGMPVAVCLSFYAGFDFRGLWLGLLAAQGSCVLTMLIVLFTTNWDLQAQRAKELTGTFTIDGDDDFQDIDEASESLSPSPNTQECNKLSLV
;
A
#
# COMPACT_ATOMS: atom_id res chain seq x y z
N MET A 1 9.36 13.62 -0.43
CA MET A 1 9.76 14.67 -1.40
C MET A 1 10.59 14.17 -2.59
N LEU A 2 11.18 12.96 -2.55
CA LEU A 2 12.02 12.40 -3.64
C LEU A 2 11.28 11.98 -4.94
N PHE A 3 9.95 12.05 -4.99
CA PHE A 3 9.13 11.52 -6.10
C PHE A 3 8.36 12.58 -6.89
N LEU A 4 8.79 13.83 -6.82
CA LEU A 4 8.06 14.93 -7.46
C LEU A 4 8.34 14.98 -8.97
N GLY A 5 7.26 14.78 -9.72
CA GLY A 5 7.09 14.97 -11.14
C GLY A 5 7.55 16.33 -11.68
N ARG A 6 8.44 16.41 -12.66
CA ARG A 6 8.59 17.61 -13.52
C ARG A 6 8.35 17.26 -15.00
N LEU A 7 7.46 18.02 -15.65
CA LEU A 7 7.23 18.03 -17.09
C LEU A 7 7.67 19.40 -17.62
N GLY A 8 8.93 19.52 -18.05
CA GLY A 8 9.51 20.80 -18.47
C GLY A 8 9.64 21.78 -17.30
N GLU A 9 9.23 23.04 -17.50
CA GLU A 9 9.22 24.09 -16.46
C GLU A 9 8.02 24.00 -15.50
N LEU A 10 6.99 23.21 -15.82
CA LEU A 10 5.87 22.97 -14.91
C LEU A 10 6.19 21.83 -13.94
N SER A 11 6.19 22.15 -12.64
CA SER A 11 5.91 21.14 -11.61
C SER A 11 4.57 20.50 -11.98
N LEU A 12 4.55 19.17 -12.13
CA LEU A 12 3.27 18.45 -12.09
C LEU A 12 2.58 18.90 -10.78
N ALA A 13 1.30 19.24 -10.86
CA ALA A 13 0.57 19.96 -9.80
C ALA A 13 0.72 19.33 -8.40
N GLY A 14 1.11 18.06 -8.30
CA GLY A 14 1.29 17.32 -7.05
C GLY A 14 2.35 17.84 -6.07
N GLY A 15 3.39 18.58 -6.49
CA GLY A 15 4.42 19.07 -5.57
C GLY A 15 3.95 20.20 -4.63
N PRO A 16 3.53 21.35 -5.17
CA PRO A 16 2.96 22.44 -4.39
C PRO A 16 1.66 22.05 -3.68
N LEU A 17 0.84 21.19 -4.29
CA LEU A 17 -0.38 20.67 -3.67
C LEU A 17 -0.09 19.77 -2.46
N ALA A 18 0.96 18.95 -2.51
CA ALA A 18 1.33 18.09 -1.39
C ALA A 18 1.72 18.89 -0.14
N ILE A 19 2.42 20.03 -0.29
CA ILE A 19 2.77 20.92 0.82
C ILE A 19 1.50 21.57 1.39
N GLY A 20 0.61 22.06 0.52
CA GLY A 20 -0.70 22.59 0.93
C GLY A 20 -1.50 21.56 1.73
N PHE A 21 -1.61 20.33 1.21
CA PHE A 21 -2.33 19.25 1.87
C PHE A 21 -1.70 18.85 3.21
N ALA A 22 -0.37 18.79 3.30
CA ALA A 22 0.33 18.50 4.54
C ALA A 22 0.05 19.56 5.62
N ASN A 23 0.11 20.85 5.26
CA ASN A 23 -0.17 21.94 6.19
C ASN A 23 -1.62 21.93 6.69
N ILE A 24 -2.59 21.67 5.79
CA ILE A 24 -4.01 21.56 6.14
C ILE A 24 -4.26 20.37 7.06
N THR A 25 -3.63 19.23 6.76
CA THR A 25 -3.76 18.03 7.59
C THR A 25 -3.18 18.27 8.98
N ALA A 26 -2.01 18.92 9.07
CA ALA A 26 -1.41 19.29 10.35
C ALA A 26 -2.32 20.23 11.16
N LEU A 27 -2.89 21.27 10.52
CA LEU A 27 -3.84 22.17 11.18
C LEU A 27 -5.10 21.44 11.66
N ALA A 28 -5.63 20.52 10.85
CA ALA A 28 -6.81 19.75 11.21
C ALA A 28 -6.56 18.85 12.43
N ILE A 29 -5.37 18.25 12.53
CA ILE A 29 -4.93 17.45 13.68
C ILE A 29 -4.74 18.33 14.92
N VAL A 30 -4.14 19.52 14.79
CA VAL A 30 -4.01 20.47 15.91
C VAL A 30 -5.39 20.87 16.45
N LEU A 31 -6.37 21.07 15.56
CA LEU A 31 -7.75 21.39 15.96
C LEU A 31 -8.48 20.17 16.58
N HIS A 32 -8.09 18.94 16.24
CA HIS A 32 -8.67 17.75 16.85
C HIS A 32 -8.47 17.72 18.37
N ILE A 33 -7.31 18.15 18.88
CA ILE A 33 -6.98 18.11 20.31
C ILE A 33 -8.01 18.88 21.17
N PRO A 34 -8.27 20.19 20.95
CA PRO A 34 -9.25 20.92 21.74
C PRO A 34 -10.68 20.45 21.50
N VAL A 35 -11.03 20.02 20.27
CA VAL A 35 -12.37 19.46 19.99
C VAL A 35 -12.59 18.18 20.78
N ASN A 36 -11.60 17.28 20.79
CA ASN A 36 -11.67 16.03 21.53
C ASN A 36 -11.81 16.30 23.03
N TYR A 37 -11.03 17.25 23.57
CA TYR A 37 -11.14 17.67 24.96
C TYR A 37 -12.53 18.21 25.29
N LEU A 38 -13.08 19.09 24.44
CA LEU A 38 -14.41 19.66 24.62
C LEU A 38 -15.51 18.58 24.62
N LEU A 39 -15.51 17.70 23.61
CA LEU A 39 -16.52 16.65 23.50
C LEU A 39 -16.43 15.68 24.68
N VAL A 40 -15.24 15.14 24.96
CA VAL A 40 -15.07 14.10 25.98
C VAL A 40 -15.19 14.63 27.41
N HIS A 41 -14.54 15.76 27.74
CA HIS A 41 -14.48 16.22 29.13
C HIS A 41 -15.57 17.24 29.50
N VAL A 42 -16.04 18.05 28.55
CA VAL A 42 -17.03 19.11 28.85
C VAL A 42 -18.44 18.63 28.56
N LEU A 43 -18.67 17.97 27.43
CA LEU A 43 -20.01 17.50 27.03
C LEU A 43 -20.36 16.11 27.60
N ASN A 44 -19.36 15.28 27.89
CA ASN A 44 -19.47 14.04 28.68
C ASN A 44 -20.62 13.10 28.25
N LEU A 45 -20.76 12.88 26.94
CA LEU A 45 -21.67 11.90 26.32
C LEU A 45 -21.07 10.48 26.30
N GLY A 46 -19.90 10.28 26.91
CA GLY A 46 -19.27 8.98 27.13
C GLY A 46 -18.50 8.47 25.91
N ILE A 47 -18.59 7.17 25.62
CA ILE A 47 -17.83 6.54 24.51
C ILE A 47 -18.21 7.14 23.14
N ASN A 48 -19.44 7.64 23.01
CA ASN A 48 -19.92 8.30 21.80
C ASN A 48 -19.14 9.58 21.46
N ASP A 49 -18.57 10.28 22.45
CA ASP A 49 -17.78 11.50 22.23
C ASP A 49 -16.51 11.23 21.43
N VAL A 50 -15.87 10.08 21.68
CA VAL A 50 -14.65 9.69 20.98
C VAL A 50 -14.95 9.45 19.50
N ALA A 51 -16.06 8.77 19.20
CA ALA A 51 -16.50 8.55 17.83
C ALA A 51 -16.88 9.87 17.14
N LEU A 52 -17.63 10.74 17.82
CA LEU A 52 -18.05 12.04 17.30
C LEU A 52 -16.86 12.96 17.01
N SER A 53 -15.87 12.96 17.90
CA SER A 53 -14.60 13.68 17.75
C SER A 53 -13.84 13.21 16.49
N GLY A 54 -13.81 11.91 16.24
CA GLY A 54 -13.25 11.34 15.01
C GLY A 54 -14.00 11.80 13.74
N VAL A 55 -15.33 11.80 13.76
CA VAL A 55 -16.15 12.31 12.64
C VAL A 55 -15.87 13.80 12.40
N TRP A 56 -15.82 14.60 13.46
CA TRP A 56 -15.57 16.03 13.36
C TRP A 56 -14.20 16.33 12.76
N THR A 57 -13.16 15.59 13.14
CA THR A 57 -11.83 15.74 12.53
C THR A 57 -11.82 15.42 11.05
N ASN A 58 -12.55 14.38 10.62
CA ASN A 58 -12.68 14.07 9.20
C ASN A 58 -13.41 15.19 8.44
N VAL A 59 -14.51 15.70 8.99
CA VAL A 59 -15.26 16.83 8.39
C VAL A 59 -14.37 18.08 8.30
N ASN A 60 -13.63 18.39 9.37
CA ASN A 60 -12.68 19.50 9.41
C ASN A 60 -11.58 19.36 8.35
N LEU A 61 -10.99 18.18 8.22
CA LEU A 61 -9.96 17.89 7.23
C LEU A 61 -10.50 18.09 5.80
N VAL A 62 -11.63 17.46 5.48
CA VAL A 62 -12.25 17.53 4.15
C VAL A 62 -12.70 18.96 3.84
N GLY A 63 -13.36 19.64 4.78
CA GLY A 63 -13.79 21.02 4.64
C GLY A 63 -12.63 21.97 4.39
N SER A 64 -11.53 21.81 5.15
CA SER A 64 -10.33 22.63 4.98
C SER A 64 -9.62 22.38 3.64
N LEU A 65 -9.60 21.13 3.16
CA LEU A 65 -9.07 20.80 1.84
C LEU A 65 -9.91 21.42 0.71
N ILE A 66 -11.24 21.34 0.80
CA ILE A 66 -12.15 21.97 -0.18
C ILE A 66 -11.95 23.49 -0.18
N ALA A 67 -11.90 24.12 1.00
CA ALA A 67 -11.67 25.55 1.14
C ALA A 67 -10.33 25.96 0.50
N TYR A 68 -9.26 25.20 0.75
CA TYR A 68 -7.96 25.47 0.14
C TYR A 68 -8.01 25.35 -1.39
N ILE A 69 -8.61 24.29 -1.93
CA ILE A 69 -8.73 24.12 -3.39
C ILE A 69 -9.53 25.28 -4.01
N ALA A 70 -10.60 25.71 -3.35
CA ALA A 70 -11.43 26.82 -3.80
C ALA A 70 -10.68 28.16 -3.78
N ILE A 71 -9.99 28.48 -2.67
CA ILE A 71 -9.27 29.76 -2.47
C ILE A 71 -8.02 29.83 -3.36
N SER A 72 -7.23 28.75 -3.41
CA SER A 72 -6.00 28.69 -4.20
C SER A 72 -6.25 28.68 -5.71
N GLY A 73 -7.46 28.31 -6.14
CA GLY A 73 -7.84 28.25 -7.54
C GLY A 73 -7.10 27.18 -8.36
N VAL A 74 -6.47 26.18 -7.72
CA VAL A 74 -5.69 25.16 -8.42
C VAL A 74 -6.55 24.29 -9.35
N TYR A 75 -7.83 24.11 -9.02
CA TYR A 75 -8.77 23.36 -9.86
C TYR A 75 -9.01 23.99 -11.24
N LYS A 76 -8.75 25.29 -11.42
CA LYS A 76 -9.07 26.01 -12.67
C LYS A 76 -8.38 25.44 -13.91
N LYS A 77 -7.24 24.76 -13.74
CA LYS A 77 -6.50 24.11 -14.83
C LYS A 77 -6.89 22.65 -15.06
N THR A 78 -7.57 22.02 -14.10
CA THR A 78 -7.80 20.56 -14.09
C THR A 78 -9.27 20.18 -14.09
N TRP A 79 -10.19 21.09 -13.74
CA TRP A 79 -11.61 20.83 -13.65
C TRP A 79 -12.43 21.90 -14.38
N GLY A 80 -13.19 21.48 -15.39
CA GLY A 80 -14.09 22.33 -16.18
C GLY A 80 -15.48 22.57 -15.58
N GLY A 81 -15.73 22.12 -14.34
CA GLY A 81 -17.04 22.19 -13.67
C GLY A 81 -17.86 20.90 -13.79
N PHE A 82 -19.06 20.92 -13.22
CA PHE A 82 -19.98 19.78 -13.29
C PHE A 82 -20.58 19.66 -14.69
N SER A 83 -20.37 18.52 -15.35
CA SER A 83 -20.95 18.19 -16.64
C SER A 83 -21.46 16.74 -16.66
N LYS A 84 -22.24 16.35 -17.68
CA LYS A 84 -22.65 14.95 -17.86
C LYS A 84 -21.47 14.00 -18.06
N GLU A 85 -20.29 14.51 -18.42
CA GLU A 85 -19.07 13.72 -18.56
C GLU A 85 -18.53 13.23 -17.22
N CYS A 86 -18.87 13.88 -16.10
CA CYS A 86 -18.51 13.41 -14.75
C CYS A 86 -19.11 12.03 -14.41
N PHE A 87 -20.13 11.59 -15.15
CA PHE A 87 -20.76 10.27 -15.00
C PHE A 87 -20.23 9.23 -16.01
N LYS A 88 -19.28 9.59 -16.88
CA LYS A 88 -18.61 8.65 -17.81
C LYS A 88 -17.35 8.08 -17.15
N GLY A 89 -16.90 6.91 -17.60
CA GLY A 89 -15.63 6.31 -17.19
C GLY A 89 -15.61 5.55 -15.85
N TRP A 90 -16.74 5.44 -15.16
CA TRP A 90 -16.84 4.72 -13.88
C TRP A 90 -16.41 3.26 -13.96
N LYS A 91 -16.68 2.56 -15.08
CA LYS A 91 -16.24 1.17 -15.28
C LYS A 91 -14.70 1.05 -15.20
N ASN A 92 -13.98 1.92 -15.90
CA ASN A 92 -12.51 1.91 -15.91
C ASN A 92 -11.95 2.30 -14.54
N LEU A 93 -12.54 3.30 -13.89
CA LEU A 93 -12.17 3.70 -12.53
C LEU A 93 -12.37 2.54 -11.54
N MET A 94 -13.54 1.90 -11.55
CA MET A 94 -13.86 0.80 -10.64
C MET A 94 -12.97 -0.43 -10.88
N ASN A 95 -12.64 -0.73 -12.13
CA ASN A 95 -11.70 -1.80 -12.49
C ASN A 95 -10.28 -1.60 -11.92
N LEU A 96 -9.91 -0.37 -11.56
CA LEU A 96 -8.64 -0.05 -10.89
C LEU A 96 -8.80 0.14 -9.38
N ALA A 97 -9.88 0.78 -8.94
CA ALA A 97 -10.14 1.10 -7.54
C ALA A 97 -10.47 -0.14 -6.70
N ILE A 98 -11.35 -1.02 -7.19
CA ILE A 98 -11.77 -2.22 -6.45
C ILE A 98 -10.58 -3.14 -6.15
N PRO A 99 -9.73 -3.53 -7.13
CA PRO A 99 -8.57 -4.36 -6.81
C PRO A 99 -7.55 -3.66 -5.90
N SER A 100 -7.39 -2.34 -6.02
CA SER A 100 -6.53 -1.57 -5.12
C SER A 100 -7.05 -1.62 -3.67
N CYS A 101 -8.37 -1.48 -3.49
CA CYS A 101 -9.04 -1.59 -2.20
C CYS A 101 -8.87 -3.00 -1.63
N ILE A 102 -9.20 -4.03 -2.40
CA ILE A 102 -9.07 -5.44 -2.00
C ILE A 102 -7.62 -5.75 -1.59
N SER A 103 -6.61 -5.32 -2.35
CA SER A 103 -5.21 -5.54 -2.02
C SER A 103 -4.85 -5.06 -0.62
N VAL A 104 -5.34 -3.88 -0.23
CA VAL A 104 -5.12 -3.31 1.10
C VAL A 104 -5.97 -4.04 2.15
N CYS A 105 -7.26 -4.27 1.89
CA CYS A 105 -8.15 -4.98 2.81
C CYS A 105 -7.65 -6.39 3.15
N LEU A 106 -7.08 -7.11 2.19
CA LEU A 106 -6.50 -8.44 2.42
C LEU A 106 -5.39 -8.43 3.47
N GLU A 107 -4.57 -7.38 3.53
CA GLU A 107 -3.54 -7.25 4.54
C GLU A 107 -4.14 -6.95 5.93
N TRP A 108 -5.10 -6.02 6.01
CA TRP A 108 -5.73 -5.65 7.28
C TRP A 108 -6.64 -6.73 7.85
N TRP A 109 -7.44 -7.39 7.01
CA TRP A 109 -8.27 -8.51 7.43
C TRP A 109 -7.44 -9.68 7.93
N TRP A 110 -6.21 -9.85 7.41
CA TRP A 110 -5.32 -10.86 7.94
C TRP A 110 -4.93 -10.59 9.41
N TYR A 111 -4.68 -9.34 9.79
CA TYR A 111 -4.46 -8.96 11.19
C TYR A 111 -5.71 -9.18 12.06
N GLU A 112 -6.91 -8.91 11.55
CA GLU A 112 -8.16 -9.21 12.27
C GLU A 112 -8.33 -10.71 12.51
N ILE A 113 -8.02 -11.54 11.50
CA ILE A 113 -8.03 -13.00 11.64
C ILE A 113 -7.01 -13.43 12.69
N MET A 114 -5.79 -12.86 12.71
CA MET A 114 -4.82 -13.15 13.76
C MET A 114 -5.34 -12.80 15.16
N ILE A 115 -6.03 -11.66 15.33
CA ILE A 115 -6.63 -11.28 16.62
C ILE A 115 -7.64 -12.35 17.05
N LEU A 116 -8.50 -12.79 16.14
CA LEU A 116 -9.47 -13.86 16.41
C LEU A 116 -8.76 -15.18 16.79
N LEU A 117 -7.66 -15.52 16.11
CA LEU A 117 -6.86 -16.70 16.43
C LEU A 117 -6.13 -16.58 17.78
N CYS A 118 -5.68 -15.39 18.18
CA CYS A 118 -5.16 -15.15 19.52
C CYS A 118 -6.18 -15.51 20.60
N GLY A 119 -7.47 -15.25 20.32
CA GLY A 119 -8.60 -15.64 21.18
C GLY A 119 -8.72 -17.15 21.46
N LEU A 120 -8.02 -18.00 20.68
CA LEU A 120 -8.03 -19.46 20.78
C LEU A 120 -6.71 -20.03 21.33
N LEU A 121 -5.73 -19.18 21.64
CA LEU A 121 -4.43 -19.61 22.17
C LEU A 121 -4.51 -19.94 23.67
N LEU A 122 -3.40 -20.43 24.25
CA LEU A 122 -3.36 -20.87 25.65
C LEU A 122 -3.70 -19.76 26.65
N ASN A 123 -3.26 -18.52 26.37
CA ASN A 123 -3.64 -17.33 27.12
C ASN A 123 -4.26 -16.26 26.20
N PRO A 124 -5.59 -16.32 25.96
CA PRO A 124 -6.27 -15.39 25.06
C PRO A 124 -6.18 -13.93 25.50
N GLN A 125 -6.28 -13.66 26.81
CA GLN A 125 -6.29 -12.29 27.33
C GLN A 125 -4.95 -11.59 27.07
N ALA A 126 -3.84 -12.24 27.42
CA ALA A 126 -2.51 -11.67 27.24
C ALA A 126 -2.15 -11.55 25.75
N THR A 127 -2.46 -12.57 24.93
CA THR A 127 -2.12 -12.57 23.50
C THR A 127 -2.93 -11.54 22.70
N VAL A 128 -4.23 -11.40 22.96
CA VAL A 128 -5.07 -10.36 22.33
C VAL A 128 -4.62 -8.97 22.76
N ALA A 129 -4.31 -8.75 24.03
CA ALA A 129 -3.81 -7.46 24.50
C ALA A 129 -2.44 -7.11 23.90
N SER A 130 -1.52 -8.08 23.82
CA SER A 130 -0.25 -7.91 23.09
C SER A 130 -0.47 -7.60 21.62
N MET A 131 -1.42 -8.26 20.96
CA MET A 131 -1.77 -8.01 19.56
C MET A 131 -2.20 -6.55 19.35
N GLY A 132 -2.98 -5.97 20.27
CA GLY A 132 -3.35 -4.55 20.23
C GLY A 132 -2.13 -3.62 20.21
N ILE A 133 -1.15 -3.84 21.09
CA ILE A 133 0.09 -3.04 21.11
C ILE A 133 0.88 -3.22 19.80
N LEU A 134 0.98 -4.46 19.32
CA LEU A 134 1.77 -4.79 18.13
C LEU A 134 1.14 -4.24 16.84
N ILE A 135 -0.17 -4.25 16.70
CA ILE A 135 -0.88 -3.63 15.55
C ILE A 135 -0.66 -2.13 15.54
N GLN A 136 -0.81 -1.46 16.69
CA GLN A 136 -0.56 -0.01 16.78
C GLN A 136 0.89 0.34 16.44
N THR A 137 1.83 -0.50 16.86
CA THR A 137 3.26 -0.36 16.54
C THR A 137 3.52 -0.54 15.05
N THR A 138 2.90 -1.56 14.44
CA THR A 138 3.02 -1.85 13.01
C THR A 138 2.40 -0.72 12.18
N ALA A 139 1.23 -0.22 12.58
CA ALA A 139 0.57 0.91 11.94
C ALA A 139 1.45 2.18 11.96
N LEU A 140 2.12 2.46 13.09
CA LEU A 140 3.06 3.58 13.20
C LEU A 140 4.22 3.45 12.20
N ILE A 141 4.82 2.25 12.10
CA ILE A 141 5.91 1.97 11.16
C ILE A 141 5.42 2.09 9.71
N TYR A 142 4.24 1.55 9.41
CA TYR A 142 3.64 1.45 8.09
C TYR A 142 3.31 2.80 7.43
N ILE A 143 3.18 3.89 8.20
CA ILE A 143 2.93 5.24 7.65
C ILE A 143 4.01 5.65 6.64
N SER A 144 5.27 5.33 6.92
CA SER A 144 6.39 5.73 6.04
C SER A 144 6.41 4.97 4.71
N PRO A 145 6.33 3.62 4.68
CA PRO A 145 6.17 2.84 3.45
C PRO A 145 4.91 3.18 2.65
N SER A 146 3.78 3.37 3.32
CA SER A 146 2.52 3.76 2.67
C SER A 146 2.67 5.10 1.94
N SER A 147 3.27 6.09 2.60
CA SER A 147 3.56 7.40 2.00
C SER A 147 4.49 7.30 0.79
N LEU A 148 5.53 6.46 0.89
CA LEU A 148 6.44 6.17 -0.22
C LEU A 148 5.70 5.55 -1.40
N SER A 149 4.83 4.58 -1.14
CA SER A 149 4.00 3.89 -2.12
C SER A 149 3.12 4.85 -2.92
N PHE A 150 2.46 5.81 -2.27
CA PHE A 150 1.70 6.87 -2.96
C PHE A 150 2.58 7.76 -3.83
N GLY A 151 3.77 8.14 -3.33
CA GLY A 151 4.74 8.95 -4.08
C GLY A 151 5.24 8.23 -5.34
N VAL A 152 5.65 6.97 -5.20
CA VAL A 152 6.11 6.12 -6.31
C VAL A 152 4.99 5.88 -7.32
N SER A 153 3.78 5.55 -6.86
CA SER A 153 2.60 5.37 -7.72
C SER A 153 2.35 6.60 -8.60
N THR A 154 2.37 7.79 -7.99
CA THR A 154 2.18 9.06 -8.69
C THR A 154 3.29 9.32 -9.71
N ARG A 155 4.55 9.10 -9.32
CA ARG A 155 5.71 9.35 -10.18
C ARG A 155 5.75 8.40 -11.38
N VAL A 156 5.53 7.11 -11.14
CA VAL A 156 5.48 6.08 -12.19
C VAL A 156 4.34 6.37 -13.16
N GLY A 157 3.13 6.64 -12.65
CA GLY A 157 1.98 6.97 -13.51
C GLY A 157 2.23 8.21 -14.38
N ASN A 158 2.81 9.27 -13.81
CA ASN A 158 3.13 10.49 -14.55
C ASN A 158 4.20 10.27 -15.63
N GLU A 159 5.25 9.48 -15.35
CA GLU A 159 6.31 9.21 -16.34
C GLU A 159 5.81 8.28 -17.46
N LEU A 160 4.94 7.31 -17.14
CA LEU A 160 4.30 6.47 -18.15
C LEU A 160 3.34 7.27 -19.03
N GLY A 161 2.50 8.12 -18.43
CA GLY A 161 1.61 9.03 -19.17
C GLY A 161 2.37 10.05 -20.03
N ALA A 162 3.59 10.42 -19.65
CA ALA A 162 4.48 11.26 -20.45
C ALA A 162 5.30 10.49 -21.51
N ASN A 163 5.02 9.19 -21.70
CA ASN A 163 5.74 8.28 -22.59
C ASN A 163 7.26 8.23 -22.31
N ARG A 164 7.63 8.14 -21.02
CA ARG A 164 9.03 8.07 -20.53
C ARG A 164 9.28 6.79 -19.74
N PRO A 165 9.22 5.60 -20.37
CA PRO A 165 9.33 4.30 -19.70
C PRO A 165 10.63 4.15 -18.90
N GLY A 166 11.76 4.66 -19.39
CA GLY A 166 13.03 4.63 -18.67
C GLY A 166 13.01 5.41 -17.34
N ARG A 167 12.29 6.54 -17.28
CA ARG A 167 12.13 7.32 -16.04
C ARG A 167 11.15 6.67 -15.06
N ALA A 168 10.12 6.01 -15.57
CA ALA A 168 9.21 5.20 -14.75
C ALA A 168 9.95 4.02 -14.10
N ARG A 169 10.81 3.33 -14.86
CA ARG A 169 11.69 2.28 -14.33
C ARG A 169 12.64 2.83 -13.26
N LEU A 170 13.28 3.97 -13.52
CA LEU A 170 14.16 4.61 -12.54
C LEU A 170 13.42 4.98 -11.24
N ALA A 171 12.22 5.55 -11.35
CA ALA A 171 11.39 5.89 -10.18
C ALA A 171 11.04 4.65 -9.34
N THR A 172 10.79 3.52 -10.01
CA THR A 172 10.55 2.22 -9.36
C THR A 172 11.79 1.72 -8.63
N ILE A 173 12.97 1.75 -9.26
CA ILE A 173 14.22 1.32 -8.64
C ILE A 173 14.53 2.19 -7.41
N VAL A 174 14.46 3.51 -7.53
CA VAL A 174 14.70 4.44 -6.42
C VAL A 174 13.69 4.22 -5.28
N GLY A 175 12.41 4.02 -5.62
CA GLY A 175 11.36 3.66 -4.67
C GLY A 175 11.68 2.39 -3.89
N LEU A 176 12.00 1.31 -4.59
CA LEU A 176 12.34 0.03 -3.98
C LEU A 176 13.61 0.14 -3.11
N SER A 177 14.67 0.79 -3.58
CA SER A 177 15.87 0.99 -2.78
C SER A 177 15.58 1.74 -1.47
N TYR A 178 14.79 2.81 -1.52
CA TYR A 178 14.41 3.53 -0.30
C TYR A 178 13.50 2.70 0.62
N SER A 179 12.63 1.86 0.04
CA SER A 179 11.77 0.97 0.84
C SER A 179 12.56 -0.08 1.61
N PHE A 180 13.67 -0.61 1.07
CA PHE A 180 14.57 -1.49 1.82
C PHE A 180 15.26 -0.78 2.98
N ILE A 181 15.68 0.49 2.78
CA ILE A 181 16.24 1.32 3.85
C ILE A 181 15.20 1.53 4.96
N LEU A 182 13.95 1.80 4.60
CA LEU A 182 12.85 1.93 5.57
C LEU A 182 12.61 0.62 6.33
N GLY A 183 12.55 -0.52 5.63
CA GLY A 183 12.37 -1.83 6.27
C GLY A 183 13.52 -2.16 7.22
N PHE A 184 14.76 -1.87 6.84
CA PHE A 184 15.91 -2.07 7.72
C PHE A 184 15.88 -1.13 8.94
N SER A 185 15.45 0.11 8.74
CA SER A 185 15.27 1.09 9.83
C SER A 185 14.17 0.63 10.80
N ALA A 186 13.07 0.09 10.29
CA ALA A 186 11.99 -0.49 11.07
C ALA A 186 12.43 -1.71 11.88
N LEU A 187 13.22 -2.60 11.26
CA LEU A 187 13.85 -3.73 11.97
C LEU A 187 14.74 -3.26 13.12
N LEU A 188 15.65 -2.32 12.84
CA LEU A 188 16.54 -1.77 13.85
C LEU A 188 15.76 -1.13 15.01
N PHE A 189 14.73 -0.34 14.67
CA PHE A 189 13.83 0.25 15.65
C PHE A 189 13.17 -0.83 16.52
N ALA A 190 12.48 -1.79 15.92
CA ALA A 190 11.73 -2.83 16.63
C ALA A 190 12.64 -3.69 17.53
N VAL A 191 13.85 -4.03 17.09
CA VAL A 191 14.82 -4.78 17.89
C VAL A 191 15.34 -3.95 19.07
N THR A 192 15.60 -2.66 18.86
CA THR A 192 16.19 -1.78 19.88
C THR A 192 15.18 -1.46 20.98
N VAL A 193 13.92 -1.19 20.62
CA VAL A 193 12.90 -0.82 21.61
C VAL A 193 12.24 -2.02 22.29
N ARG A 194 12.55 -3.25 21.88
CA ARG A 194 11.77 -4.45 22.22
C ARG A 194 11.45 -4.60 23.72
N ASN A 195 12.40 -4.31 24.60
CA ASN A 195 12.26 -4.53 26.05
C ASN A 195 11.54 -3.39 26.79
N ILE A 196 11.44 -2.20 26.19
CA ILE A 196 10.86 -1.01 26.81
C ILE A 196 9.51 -0.63 26.20
N TRP A 197 9.28 -0.98 24.94
CA TRP A 197 8.16 -0.49 24.16
C TRP A 197 6.80 -0.81 24.81
N ALA A 198 6.60 -2.07 25.21
CA ALA A 198 5.35 -2.53 25.81
C ALA A 198 5.06 -1.87 27.17
N SER A 199 6.11 -1.50 27.92
CA SER A 199 5.98 -0.88 29.25
C SER A 199 5.36 0.52 29.22
N MET A 200 5.34 1.17 28.04
CA MET A 200 4.64 2.44 27.84
C MET A 200 3.11 2.27 27.76
N PHE A 201 2.63 1.06 27.48
CA PHE A 201 1.20 0.78 27.27
C PHE A 201 0.58 0.03 28.45
N THR A 202 1.35 -0.83 29.13
CA THR A 202 0.84 -1.68 30.21
C THR A 202 1.91 -1.97 31.26
N GLN A 203 1.46 -2.33 32.47
CA GLN A 203 2.31 -2.80 33.57
C GLN A 203 2.23 -4.33 33.75
N GLU A 204 1.42 -5.03 32.94
CA GLU A 204 1.29 -6.48 33.03
C GLU A 204 2.51 -7.18 32.41
N SER A 205 3.24 -7.93 33.23
CA SER A 205 4.52 -8.56 32.86
C SER A 205 4.39 -9.57 31.71
N GLU A 206 3.26 -10.29 31.65
CA GLU A 206 3.01 -11.28 30.60
C GLU A 206 2.84 -10.63 29.22
N ILE A 207 2.05 -9.56 29.14
CA ILE A 207 1.85 -8.79 27.89
C ILE A 207 3.18 -8.18 27.43
N ILE A 208 3.97 -7.65 28.38
CA ILE A 208 5.31 -7.11 28.10
C ILE A 208 6.22 -8.21 27.53
N ALA A 209 6.25 -9.40 28.13
CA ALA A 209 7.08 -10.50 27.68
C ALA A 209 6.71 -10.99 26.27
N LEU A 210 5.41 -11.19 26.00
CA LEU A 210 4.90 -11.59 24.68
C LEU A 210 5.24 -10.56 23.60
N THR A 211 5.00 -9.28 23.88
CA THR A 211 5.30 -8.17 22.95
C THR A 211 6.80 -8.08 22.67
N SER A 212 7.64 -8.16 23.72
CA SER A 212 9.10 -8.08 23.60
C SER A 212 9.68 -9.23 22.78
N MET A 213 9.10 -10.42 22.90
CA MET A 213 9.50 -11.62 22.16
C MET A 213 9.19 -11.50 20.66
N VAL A 214 8.06 -10.88 20.32
CA VAL A 214 7.56 -10.79 18.93
C VAL A 214 8.09 -9.57 18.17
N LEU A 215 8.39 -8.45 18.84
CA LEU A 215 8.85 -7.23 18.17
C LEU A 215 10.00 -7.44 17.17
N PRO A 216 11.05 -8.23 17.45
CA PRO A 216 12.06 -8.56 16.46
C PRO A 216 11.53 -9.29 15.23
N ILE A 217 10.52 -10.14 15.38
CA ILE A 217 9.87 -10.85 14.27
C ILE A 217 9.10 -9.85 13.39
N ILE A 218 8.39 -8.90 14.00
CA ILE A 218 7.75 -7.80 13.26
C ILE A 218 8.78 -7.00 12.48
N GLY A 219 9.90 -6.66 13.11
CA GLY A 219 11.00 -5.99 12.41
C GLY A 219 11.46 -6.75 11.17
N LEU A 220 11.53 -8.08 11.24
CA LEU A 220 11.86 -8.92 10.07
C LEU A 220 10.74 -8.92 9.03
N CYS A 221 9.47 -8.94 9.44
CA CYS A 221 8.32 -8.80 8.54
C CYS A 221 8.39 -7.48 7.76
N GLU A 222 8.84 -6.39 8.39
CA GLU A 222 8.95 -5.07 7.76
C GLU A 222 10.00 -5.00 6.64
N LEU A 223 11.00 -5.89 6.63
CA LEU A 223 11.93 -6.03 5.51
C LEU A 223 11.21 -6.48 4.22
N GLY A 224 10.14 -7.26 4.34
CA GLY A 224 9.29 -7.67 3.22
C GLY A 224 8.15 -6.69 2.96
N ASN A 225 7.51 -6.21 4.03
CA ASN A 225 6.34 -5.34 3.96
C ASN A 225 6.65 -4.01 3.25
N CYS A 226 7.73 -3.34 3.64
CA CYS A 226 8.12 -2.04 3.06
C CYS A 226 8.28 -2.08 1.52
N PRO A 227 9.08 -2.98 0.94
CA PRO A 227 9.18 -3.14 -0.51
C PRO A 227 7.92 -3.71 -1.16
N GLN A 228 7.18 -4.62 -0.53
CA GLN A 228 5.89 -5.09 -1.06
C GLN A 228 4.90 -3.93 -1.21
N THR A 229 4.76 -3.09 -0.18
CA THR A 229 3.86 -1.94 -0.15
C THR A 229 4.24 -0.94 -1.24
N THR A 230 5.54 -0.70 -1.41
CA THR A 230 6.07 0.16 -2.47
C THR A 230 5.79 -0.44 -3.86
N GLY A 231 5.96 -1.75 -4.01
CA GLY A 231 5.64 -2.48 -5.23
C GLY A 231 4.15 -2.42 -5.61
N CYS A 232 3.24 -2.53 -4.65
CA CYS A 232 1.82 -2.25 -4.84
C CYS A 232 1.57 -0.83 -5.35
N GLY A 233 2.35 0.16 -4.89
CA GLY A 233 2.35 1.52 -5.42
C GLY A 233 2.78 1.58 -6.89
N VAL A 234 3.84 0.88 -7.26
CA VAL A 234 4.28 0.76 -8.67
C VAL A 234 3.18 0.13 -9.53
N LEU A 235 2.58 -0.96 -9.06
CA LEU A 235 1.50 -1.64 -9.78
C LEU A 235 0.29 -0.72 -9.99
N ARG A 236 -0.13 0.03 -8.97
CA ARG A 236 -1.16 1.08 -9.11
C ARG A 236 -0.74 2.16 -10.13
N GLY A 237 0.50 2.64 -10.07
CA GLY A 237 1.05 3.60 -11.03
C GLY A 237 1.11 3.07 -12.48
N THR A 238 1.24 1.76 -12.67
CA THR A 238 1.17 1.09 -13.99
C THR A 238 -0.25 0.65 -14.39
N ALA A 239 -1.28 1.03 -13.64
CA ALA A 239 -2.67 0.59 -13.83
C ALA A 239 -2.88 -0.94 -13.80
N ARG A 240 -2.11 -1.65 -12.96
CA ARG A 240 -2.20 -3.11 -12.74
C ARG A 240 -2.49 -3.54 -11.29
N PRO A 241 -3.43 -2.91 -10.57
CA PRO A 241 -3.67 -3.22 -9.15
C PRO A 241 -4.17 -4.65 -8.90
N LYS A 242 -4.81 -5.30 -9.89
CA LYS A 242 -5.23 -6.71 -9.81
C LYS A 242 -4.08 -7.67 -9.49
N LEU A 243 -2.90 -7.41 -10.06
CA LEU A 243 -1.74 -8.26 -9.82
C LEU A 243 -1.26 -8.17 -8.37
N GLY A 244 -1.30 -6.96 -7.77
CA GLY A 244 -0.98 -6.78 -6.35
C GLY A 244 -1.98 -7.49 -5.44
N ALA A 245 -3.28 -7.37 -5.74
CA ALA A 245 -4.32 -8.06 -4.99
C ALA A 245 -4.15 -9.60 -5.03
N ASN A 246 -3.85 -10.16 -6.20
CA ASN A 246 -3.64 -11.60 -6.37
C ASN A 246 -2.39 -12.09 -5.61
N ILE A 247 -1.29 -11.33 -5.65
CA ILE A 247 -0.07 -11.63 -4.89
C ILE A 247 -0.37 -11.63 -3.39
N ASN A 248 -1.04 -10.59 -2.88
CA ASN A 248 -1.41 -10.49 -1.47
C ASN A 248 -2.31 -11.65 -1.06
N LEU A 249 -3.34 -11.97 -1.85
CA LEU A 249 -4.24 -13.09 -1.58
C LEU A 249 -3.47 -14.41 -1.48
N GLY A 250 -2.63 -14.72 -2.47
CA GLY A 250 -1.86 -15.96 -2.49
C GLY A 250 -0.89 -16.06 -1.31
N CYS A 251 -0.10 -15.01 -1.06
CA CYS A 251 0.96 -15.07 -0.05
C CYS A 251 0.41 -15.04 1.38
N PHE A 252 -0.57 -14.18 1.69
CA PHE A 252 -1.14 -14.13 3.04
C PHE A 252 -2.02 -15.33 3.35
N TYR A 253 -2.87 -15.76 2.42
CA TYR A 253 -3.90 -16.76 2.71
C TYR A 253 -3.53 -18.19 2.31
N LEU A 254 -2.71 -18.38 1.27
CA LEU A 254 -2.29 -19.73 0.85
C LEU A 254 -0.92 -20.14 1.42
N VAL A 255 -0.09 -19.17 1.84
CA VAL A 255 1.21 -19.46 2.48
C VAL A 255 1.20 -19.07 3.95
N GLY A 256 0.93 -17.80 4.26
CA GLY A 256 0.99 -17.25 5.61
C GLY A 256 0.04 -17.92 6.60
N MET A 257 -1.24 -18.00 6.23
CA MET A 257 -2.29 -18.58 7.09
C MET A 257 -2.02 -20.05 7.47
N PRO A 258 -1.74 -20.97 6.53
CA PRO A 258 -1.36 -22.34 6.89
C PRO A 258 -0.14 -22.41 7.82
N VAL A 259 0.90 -21.62 7.55
CA VAL A 259 2.10 -21.59 8.40
C VAL A 259 1.76 -21.07 9.80
N ALA A 260 0.99 -19.99 9.91
CA ALA A 260 0.53 -19.43 11.18
C ALA A 260 -0.23 -20.47 12.01
N VAL A 261 -1.25 -21.10 11.41
CA VAL A 261 -2.10 -22.09 12.10
C VAL A 261 -1.30 -23.33 12.50
N CYS A 262 -0.48 -23.87 11.59
CA CYS A 262 0.37 -25.03 11.88
C CYS A 262 1.33 -24.76 13.04
N LEU A 263 2.04 -23.63 13.00
CA LEU A 263 3.04 -23.31 14.03
C LEU A 263 2.40 -23.01 15.38
N SER A 264 1.29 -22.26 15.39
CA SER A 264 0.62 -21.86 16.62
C SER A 264 -0.07 -23.01 17.34
N PHE A 265 -0.84 -23.84 16.62
CA PHE A 265 -1.73 -24.81 17.24
C PHE A 265 -1.16 -26.24 17.26
N TYR A 266 -0.28 -26.59 16.33
CA TYR A 266 0.20 -27.98 16.19
C TYR A 266 1.68 -28.15 16.55
N ALA A 267 2.53 -27.15 16.26
CA ALA A 267 3.97 -27.24 16.54
C ALA A 267 4.39 -26.63 17.89
N GLY A 268 3.43 -26.14 18.70
CA GLY A 268 3.68 -25.63 20.05
C GLY A 268 4.36 -24.26 20.13
N PHE A 269 4.37 -23.48 19.04
CA PHE A 269 4.92 -22.11 19.05
C PHE A 269 3.90 -21.05 19.52
N ASP A 270 2.63 -21.43 19.72
CA ASP A 270 1.56 -20.59 20.30
C ASP A 270 1.52 -19.19 19.64
N PHE A 271 1.55 -18.11 20.42
CA PHE A 271 1.53 -16.73 19.91
C PHE A 271 2.63 -16.43 18.89
N ARG A 272 3.83 -16.96 19.11
CA ARG A 272 4.97 -16.76 18.20
C ARG A 272 4.71 -17.38 16.82
N GLY A 273 3.97 -18.49 16.76
CA GLY A 273 3.62 -19.17 15.52
C GLY A 273 2.85 -18.26 14.55
N LEU A 274 1.93 -17.43 15.05
CA LEU A 274 1.12 -16.52 14.23
C LEU A 274 2.02 -15.50 13.52
N TRP A 275 2.99 -14.94 14.24
CA TRP A 275 3.94 -13.96 13.72
C TRP A 275 4.98 -14.58 12.78
N LEU A 276 5.36 -15.84 12.99
CA LEU A 276 6.17 -16.58 12.02
C LEU A 276 5.39 -16.85 10.72
N GLY A 277 4.08 -17.05 10.81
CA GLY A 277 3.20 -17.09 9.65
C GLY A 277 3.14 -15.75 8.90
N LEU A 278 3.07 -14.62 9.61
CA LEU A 278 3.21 -13.29 8.98
C LEU A 278 4.54 -13.16 8.26
N LEU A 279 5.64 -13.60 8.89
CA LEU A 279 6.97 -13.53 8.29
C LEU A 279 7.04 -14.36 6.99
N ALA A 280 6.44 -15.55 6.97
CA ALA A 280 6.34 -16.37 5.76
C ALA A 280 5.50 -15.70 4.66
N ALA A 281 4.38 -15.07 5.03
CA ALA A 281 3.57 -14.29 4.10
C ALA A 281 4.37 -13.14 3.49
N GLN A 282 5.04 -12.34 4.32
CA GLN A 282 5.81 -11.17 3.89
C GLN A 282 7.02 -11.56 3.03
N GLY A 283 7.71 -12.64 3.38
CA GLY A 283 8.81 -13.18 2.59
C GLY A 283 8.38 -13.66 1.20
N SER A 284 7.26 -14.38 1.11
CA SER A 284 6.71 -14.83 -0.19
C SER A 284 6.14 -13.67 -1.02
N CYS A 285 5.48 -12.71 -0.37
CA CYS A 285 4.99 -11.46 -0.96
C CYS A 285 6.10 -10.67 -1.65
N VAL A 286 7.17 -10.33 -0.91
CA VAL A 286 8.25 -9.50 -1.44
C VAL A 286 8.96 -10.20 -2.59
N LEU A 287 9.21 -11.51 -2.47
CA LEU A 287 9.86 -12.28 -3.54
C LEU A 287 9.03 -12.23 -4.84
N THR A 288 7.74 -12.54 -4.74
CA THR A 288 6.83 -12.55 -5.90
C THR A 288 6.68 -11.15 -6.50
N MET A 289 6.53 -10.14 -5.64
CA MET A 289 6.43 -8.73 -6.06
C MET A 289 7.68 -8.28 -6.82
N LEU A 290 8.88 -8.60 -6.32
CA LEU A 290 10.13 -8.24 -6.98
C LEU A 290 10.25 -8.93 -8.35
N ILE A 291 9.92 -10.22 -8.46
CA ILE A 291 9.91 -10.94 -9.74
C ILE A 291 9.02 -10.22 -10.76
N VAL A 292 7.79 -9.87 -10.37
CA VAL A 292 6.84 -9.14 -11.22
C VAL A 292 7.39 -7.78 -11.68
N LEU A 293 8.02 -7.03 -10.77
CA LEU A 293 8.55 -5.71 -11.09
C LEU A 293 9.79 -5.78 -11.98
N PHE A 294 10.68 -6.76 -11.77
CA PHE A 294 11.87 -6.96 -12.59
C PHE A 294 11.54 -7.47 -14.01
N THR A 295 10.47 -8.25 -14.15
CA THR A 295 9.99 -8.77 -15.45
C THR A 295 9.06 -7.82 -16.19
N THR A 296 8.70 -6.67 -15.59
CA THR A 296 7.80 -5.70 -16.22
C THR A 296 8.45 -5.08 -17.46
N ASN A 297 7.80 -5.25 -18.62
CA ASN A 297 8.14 -4.52 -19.85
C ASN A 297 7.62 -3.09 -19.77
N TRP A 298 8.54 -2.13 -19.58
CA TRP A 298 8.21 -0.72 -19.38
C TRP A 298 7.69 -0.03 -20.63
N ASP A 299 8.18 -0.39 -21.81
CA ASP A 299 7.73 0.17 -23.09
C ASP A 299 6.26 -0.21 -23.36
N LEU A 300 5.92 -1.48 -23.11
CA LEU A 300 4.53 -1.94 -23.18
C LEU A 300 3.63 -1.20 -22.18
N GLN A 301 4.10 -0.94 -20.95
CA GLN A 301 3.31 -0.17 -19.98
C GLN A 301 3.11 1.30 -20.41
N ALA A 302 4.08 1.90 -21.11
CA ALA A 302 3.91 3.26 -21.65
C ALA A 302 2.88 3.31 -22.79
N GLN A 303 2.88 2.30 -23.66
CA GLN A 303 1.85 2.15 -24.70
C GLN A 303 0.45 1.99 -24.09
N ARG A 304 0.30 1.09 -23.12
CA ARG A 304 -0.96 0.90 -22.39
C ARG A 304 -1.43 2.17 -21.68
N ALA A 305 -0.51 2.95 -21.11
CA ALA A 305 -0.86 4.24 -20.50
C ALA A 305 -1.42 5.22 -21.54
N LYS A 306 -0.87 5.24 -22.77
CA LYS A 306 -1.40 6.04 -23.87
C LYS A 306 -2.80 5.60 -24.29
N GLU A 307 -3.07 4.31 -24.35
CA GLU A 307 -4.41 3.77 -24.66
C GLU A 307 -5.43 4.14 -23.58
N LEU A 308 -5.06 4.00 -22.30
CA LEU A 308 -5.95 4.33 -21.17
C LEU A 308 -6.24 5.83 -21.03
N THR A 309 -5.31 6.68 -21.50
CA THR A 309 -5.45 8.15 -21.48
C THR A 309 -5.94 8.72 -22.82
N GLY A 310 -5.96 7.91 -23.87
CA GLY A 310 -6.50 8.26 -25.17
C GLY A 310 -7.97 8.62 -25.02
N THR A 311 -8.30 9.86 -25.37
CA THR A 311 -9.68 10.31 -25.52
C THR A 311 -10.42 9.28 -26.37
N PHE A 312 -11.55 8.78 -25.88
CA PHE A 312 -12.52 8.06 -26.69
C PHE A 312 -12.91 8.96 -27.89
N THR A 313 -12.18 8.86 -29.00
CA THR A 313 -12.77 9.09 -30.30
C THR A 313 -13.72 7.93 -30.49
N ILE A 314 -14.98 8.16 -30.13
CA ILE A 314 -16.09 7.31 -30.57
C ILE A 314 -16.18 7.54 -32.07
N ASP A 315 -15.38 6.80 -32.83
CA ASP A 315 -15.67 6.52 -34.22
C ASP A 315 -16.21 5.10 -34.25
N GLY A 316 -17.52 5.01 -34.52
CA GLY A 316 -18.18 3.83 -35.07
C GLY A 316 -18.32 2.62 -34.14
N ASP A 317 -19.53 2.10 -34.09
CA ASP A 317 -19.84 0.76 -33.59
C ASP A 317 -18.85 -0.29 -34.16
N ASP A 318 -18.21 -1.09 -33.30
CA ASP A 318 -18.28 -2.56 -33.32
C ASP A 318 -17.23 -3.22 -32.38
N ASP A 319 -17.70 -4.25 -31.68
CA ASP A 319 -17.01 -5.32 -30.92
C ASP A 319 -15.99 -4.99 -29.81
N PHE A 320 -16.49 -5.05 -28.58
CA PHE A 320 -15.72 -5.46 -27.40
C PHE A 320 -15.56 -6.99 -27.45
N GLN A 321 -14.42 -7.48 -27.96
CA GLN A 321 -13.96 -8.85 -27.70
C GLN A 321 -12.79 -8.85 -26.73
N ASP A 322 -12.82 -9.83 -25.84
CA ASP A 322 -12.00 -10.00 -24.64
C ASP A 322 -10.48 -9.93 -24.89
N ILE A 323 -9.80 -9.07 -24.13
CA ILE A 323 -8.33 -8.92 -24.14
C ILE A 323 -7.71 -9.76 -23.01
N ASP A 324 -8.01 -11.05 -22.96
CA ASP A 324 -7.32 -12.01 -22.09
C ASP A 324 -6.63 -13.17 -22.85
N GLU A 325 -6.63 -13.18 -24.20
CA GLU A 325 -5.96 -14.25 -25.00
C GLU A 325 -4.69 -13.83 -25.77
N ALA A 326 -4.27 -12.55 -25.70
CA ALA A 326 -3.07 -12.11 -26.43
C ALA A 326 -1.73 -12.54 -25.81
N SER A 327 -1.73 -13.40 -24.77
CA SER A 327 -0.50 -13.99 -24.22
C SER A 327 -0.17 -15.40 -24.73
N GLU A 328 -0.99 -16.00 -25.60
CA GLU A 328 -0.77 -17.39 -26.06
C GLU A 328 -0.58 -17.61 -27.56
N SER A 329 -0.48 -16.56 -28.39
CA SER A 329 -0.20 -16.73 -29.83
C SER A 329 0.96 -15.85 -30.33
N LEU A 330 2.18 -16.16 -29.90
CA LEU A 330 3.36 -15.92 -30.73
C LEU A 330 3.89 -17.26 -31.24
N SER A 331 3.55 -17.58 -32.48
CA SER A 331 4.33 -18.52 -33.28
C SER A 331 5.71 -17.90 -33.60
N PRO A 332 6.79 -18.70 -33.67
CA PRO A 332 8.13 -18.16 -33.85
C PRO A 332 8.32 -17.66 -35.29
N SER A 333 8.79 -16.42 -35.44
CA SER A 333 9.20 -15.89 -36.75
C SER A 333 10.55 -16.51 -37.18
N PRO A 334 10.77 -16.71 -38.49
CA PRO A 334 11.87 -17.50 -39.01
C PRO A 334 13.14 -16.65 -39.07
N ASN A 335 13.98 -16.72 -38.04
CA ASN A 335 15.38 -16.24 -38.11
C ASN A 335 16.27 -16.93 -37.08
N THR A 336 16.19 -18.26 -37.01
CA THR A 336 17.06 -19.08 -36.15
C THR A 336 17.59 -20.30 -36.90
N GLN A 337 18.00 -20.10 -38.16
CA GLN A 337 18.53 -21.18 -39.02
C GLN A 337 20.01 -21.03 -39.40
N GLU A 338 20.77 -20.16 -38.72
CA GLU A 338 22.21 -19.97 -39.00
C GLU A 338 23.15 -20.07 -37.79
N CYS A 339 22.77 -20.78 -36.73
CA CYS A 339 23.70 -21.04 -35.61
C CYS A 339 23.64 -22.50 -35.10
N ASN A 340 23.60 -23.47 -36.02
CA ASN A 340 23.65 -24.90 -35.66
C ASN A 340 24.43 -25.75 -36.69
N LYS A 341 25.56 -25.24 -37.17
CA LYS A 341 26.60 -26.04 -37.85
C LYS A 341 27.98 -25.47 -37.57
N LEU A 342 28.59 -25.83 -36.43
CA LEU A 342 30.04 -25.95 -36.23
C LEU A 342 30.38 -26.26 -34.76
N SER A 343 30.33 -27.56 -34.40
CA SER A 343 31.34 -28.25 -33.57
C SER A 343 30.86 -29.65 -33.19
N LEU A 344 31.10 -30.58 -34.12
CA LEU A 344 31.23 -32.01 -33.86
C LEU A 344 32.73 -32.27 -33.69
N VAL A 345 33.20 -32.53 -32.47
CA VAL A 345 34.08 -33.63 -32.02
C VAL A 345 34.03 -33.64 -30.50
#